data_AF-A0A960V6T1-F1
#
_entry.id   AF-A0A960V6T1-F1
#
_cell.length_a   1.000
_cell.length_b   1.000
_cell.length_c   1.000
_cell.angle_alpha   90.00
_cell.angle_beta   90.00
_cell.angle_gamma   90.00
#
_symmetry.space_group_name_H-M   'P 1'
#
loop_
_entity.id
_entity.type
_entity.pdbx_description
1 polymer ?
#
loop_
_entity_poly.entity_id
_entity_poly.type
_entity_poly.pdbx_seq_one_letter_code
_entity_poly.pdbx_strand_id
1 'polypeptide(L)'
;LLLLSFCKKESKEMFVTNINGATVYFEDFSNPKNLEFGEKITVLKLNEDSAEKYEILLDGKKGKVHATKVGEKLPSQIYVKSIFGINSDKIQIPYGKEVTLISSNKKKSELYFNISYQNQELELKAINFTPKKPELYYFVTTRSGLNLREGPGIDKKKIVTLPYQSNGPISEIEPKLFNIQGKNGFWAKVRNENKVGWIFSGFILTSTNGDWEEYLEKEKSENSGGAENNISGDDYHFEPYSLEGKSEDSTEVNSFKNYKISEHIFEAKLEHEKYEKDCGLKNYLSIQSPGESGLIMEYDMNVKNPQSISSGYIFFSGRPCGCCCATSGDKILALSDSGIYKLNYTDSSIAECKTYEVEFLEAISAVDIRIHPKKNILFINREVPICIKKEENTGDYEKFEMNGSKKYFYAFKLKTDSIEKEMLEVSEDEIPQKWKKDWEEAGL
;
A
#
# COMPACT_ATOMS: atom_id res chain seq x y z
N LEU A 1 -3.72 35.22 -16.15
CA LEU A 1 -4.37 34.23 -17.02
C LEU A 1 -4.13 32.88 -16.36
N LEU A 2 -5.16 32.23 -15.83
CA LEU A 2 -5.04 30.89 -15.23
C LEU A 2 -5.26 29.87 -16.34
N LEU A 3 -4.26 29.03 -16.60
CA LEU A 3 -4.38 27.88 -17.50
C LEU A 3 -4.72 26.67 -16.63
N LEU A 4 -5.93 26.13 -16.80
CA LEU A 4 -6.28 24.79 -16.33
C LEU A 4 -5.94 23.80 -17.43
N SER A 5 -5.13 22.79 -17.12
CA SER A 5 -5.05 21.59 -17.96
C SER A 5 -6.04 20.56 -17.41
N PHE A 6 -6.99 20.15 -18.23
CA PHE A 6 -7.86 19.01 -17.93
C PHE A 6 -7.24 17.77 -18.57
N CYS A 7 -6.75 16.82 -17.76
CA CYS A 7 -6.42 15.49 -18.25
C CYS A 7 -7.65 14.60 -18.06
N LYS A 8 -8.19 14.08 -19.16
CA LYS A 8 -9.32 13.17 -19.16
C LYS A 8 -8.78 11.74 -19.06
N LYS A 9 -8.87 11.10 -17.89
CA LYS A 9 -8.64 9.65 -17.73
C LYS A 9 -9.58 9.09 -16.66
N GLU A 10 -10.19 7.95 -16.96
CA GLU A 10 -11.10 7.23 -16.06
C GLU A 10 -10.30 6.61 -14.90
N SER A 11 -9.98 7.39 -13.87
CA SER A 11 -9.74 6.99 -12.48
C SER A 11 -9.11 8.16 -11.70
N LYS A 12 -9.70 8.48 -10.53
CA LYS A 12 -9.29 9.49 -9.52
C LYS A 12 -8.66 10.78 -10.08
N GLU A 13 -9.50 11.79 -10.29
CA GLU A 13 -9.05 13.12 -10.71
C GLU A 13 -8.33 13.84 -9.55
N MET A 14 -7.03 14.07 -9.70
CA MET A 14 -6.28 15.01 -8.86
C MET A 14 -6.31 16.37 -9.54
N PHE A 15 -6.93 17.36 -8.90
CA PHE A 15 -6.92 18.74 -9.41
C PHE A 15 -5.64 19.41 -8.96
N VAL A 16 -4.92 20.01 -9.91
CA VAL A 16 -3.77 20.87 -9.63
C VAL A 16 -4.02 22.21 -10.30
N THR A 17 -3.99 23.29 -9.53
CA THR A 17 -4.11 24.63 -10.09
C THR A 17 -3.15 25.60 -9.41
N ASN A 18 -2.59 26.52 -10.18
CA ASN A 18 -1.67 27.53 -9.69
C ASN A 18 -2.45 28.81 -9.35
N ILE A 19 -2.68 29.05 -8.06
CA ILE A 19 -3.42 30.22 -7.57
C ILE A 19 -2.39 31.25 -7.07
N ASN A 20 -2.24 32.35 -7.82
CA ASN A 20 -1.34 33.46 -7.48
C ASN A 20 0.10 33.03 -7.17
N GLY A 21 0.67 32.11 -7.96
CA GLY A 21 2.04 31.63 -7.80
C GLY A 21 2.21 30.45 -6.84
N ALA A 22 1.12 29.91 -6.28
CA ALA A 22 1.15 28.74 -5.40
C ALA A 22 0.42 27.55 -6.04
N THR A 23 1.08 26.40 -6.10
CA THR A 23 0.46 25.12 -6.50
C THR A 23 -0.47 24.65 -5.39
N VAL A 24 -1.76 24.53 -5.70
CA VAL A 24 -2.77 23.99 -4.78
C VAL A 24 -3.08 22.57 -5.17
N TYR A 25 -2.90 21.65 -4.22
CA TYR A 25 -3.22 20.22 -4.36
C TYR A 25 -4.55 19.96 -3.65
N PHE A 26 -5.48 19.32 -4.36
CA PHE A 26 -6.71 18.84 -3.75
C PHE A 26 -6.52 17.35 -3.43
N GLU A 27 -6.26 17.03 -2.16
CA GLU A 27 -6.24 15.64 -1.69
C GLU A 27 -7.67 15.20 -1.36
N ASP A 28 -8.09 14.13 -2.05
CA ASP A 28 -9.24 13.29 -1.72
C ASP A 28 -10.64 13.82 -2.06
N PHE A 29 -10.96 13.84 -3.37
CA PHE A 29 -12.33 13.65 -3.83
C PHE A 29 -12.45 12.22 -4.34
N SER A 30 -12.90 11.32 -3.49
CA SER A 30 -13.20 9.93 -3.88
C SER A 30 -14.27 9.85 -4.98
N ASN A 31 -14.94 10.95 -5.34
CA ASN A 31 -15.76 11.06 -6.55
C ASN A 31 -15.90 12.53 -7.03
N PRO A 32 -15.17 13.00 -8.06
CA PRO A 32 -15.31 14.35 -8.62
C PRO A 32 -16.68 14.63 -9.28
N LYS A 33 -17.48 13.59 -9.53
CA LYS A 33 -18.78 13.70 -10.24
C LYS A 33 -19.83 14.56 -9.53
N ASN A 34 -19.57 15.02 -8.31
CA ASN A 34 -20.52 15.81 -7.51
C ASN A 34 -20.17 17.29 -7.34
N LEU A 35 -19.06 17.79 -7.90
CA LEU A 35 -18.79 19.23 -7.86
C LEU A 35 -19.63 19.95 -8.93
N GLU A 36 -20.84 20.36 -8.56
CA GLU A 36 -21.69 21.14 -9.45
C GLU A 36 -21.06 22.51 -9.71
N PHE A 37 -21.15 23.01 -10.96
CA PHE A 37 -20.72 24.36 -11.28
C PHE A 37 -21.45 25.37 -10.39
N GLY A 38 -20.68 26.20 -9.68
CA GLY A 38 -21.22 27.11 -8.66
C GLY A 38 -20.99 26.66 -7.22
N GLU A 39 -20.48 25.44 -6.98
CA GLU A 39 -20.05 25.03 -5.65
C GLU A 39 -18.79 25.78 -5.18
N LYS A 40 -18.79 26.11 -3.89
CA LYS A 40 -17.67 26.75 -3.21
C LYS A 40 -16.85 25.72 -2.47
N ILE A 41 -15.59 25.55 -2.87
CA ILE A 41 -14.62 24.70 -2.17
C ILE A 41 -13.81 25.57 -1.22
N THR A 42 -13.71 25.17 0.03
CA THR A 42 -12.82 25.83 0.99
C THR A 42 -11.44 25.16 0.97
N VAL A 43 -10.40 25.91 0.68
CA VAL A 43 -9.00 25.46 0.71
C VAL A 43 -8.21 26.25 1.73
N LEU A 44 -7.34 25.59 2.49
CA LEU A 44 -6.40 26.25 3.38
C LEU A 44 -5.05 26.35 2.68
N LYS A 45 -4.63 27.57 2.35
CA LYS A 45 -3.27 27.86 1.92
C LYS A 45 -2.43 28.14 3.15
N LEU A 46 -1.39 27.36 3.37
CA LEU A 46 -0.48 27.55 4.50
C LEU A 46 0.77 28.30 4.01
N ASN A 47 0.93 29.56 4.42
CA ASN A 47 2.12 30.38 4.23
C ASN A 47 3.03 30.28 5.48
N GLU A 48 4.24 30.86 5.40
CA GLU A 48 5.24 30.83 6.50
C GLU A 48 4.64 31.35 7.83
N ASP A 49 3.95 32.49 7.80
CA ASP A 49 3.43 33.15 9.00
C ASP A 49 1.89 33.11 9.14
N SER A 50 1.17 32.44 8.24
CA SER A 50 -0.30 32.42 8.25
C SER A 50 -0.86 31.23 7.49
N ALA A 51 -2.00 30.69 7.93
CA ALA A 51 -2.91 30.06 6.98
C ALA A 51 -3.89 31.11 6.48
N GLU A 52 -4.08 31.08 5.18
CA GLU A 52 -5.09 31.83 4.49
C GLU A 52 -6.12 30.84 3.98
N LYS A 53 -7.37 30.99 4.42
CA LYS A 53 -8.48 30.26 3.85
C LYS A 53 -8.86 30.92 2.52
N TYR A 54 -9.05 30.10 1.50
CA TYR A 54 -9.53 30.49 0.18
C TYR A 54 -10.85 29.81 -0.08
N GLU A 55 -11.86 30.57 -0.48
CA GLU A 55 -13.03 30.02 -1.15
C GLU A 55 -12.74 29.99 -2.63
N ILE A 56 -12.78 28.80 -3.20
CA ILE A 56 -12.60 28.54 -4.60
C ILE A 56 -13.98 28.29 -5.21
N LEU A 57 -14.39 29.19 -6.11
CA LEU A 57 -15.59 29.02 -6.91
C LEU A 57 -15.18 28.53 -8.30
N LEU A 58 -15.77 27.42 -8.73
CA LEU A 58 -15.62 26.88 -10.08
C LEU A 58 -16.66 27.52 -11.00
N ASP A 59 -16.25 28.48 -11.83
CA ASP A 59 -17.13 29.11 -12.82
C ASP A 59 -17.24 28.25 -14.10
N GLY A 60 -18.42 27.66 -14.28
CA GLY A 60 -18.71 26.74 -15.37
C GLY A 60 -18.75 27.32 -16.77
N LYS A 61 -18.70 28.65 -16.94
CA LYS A 61 -18.76 29.22 -18.29
C LYS A 61 -17.42 29.29 -19.00
N LYS A 62 -16.27 29.18 -18.30
CA LYS A 62 -14.93 29.36 -18.91
C LYS A 62 -13.78 28.56 -18.28
N GLY A 63 -14.06 27.59 -17.40
CA GLY A 63 -13.00 26.92 -16.65
C GLY A 63 -12.18 27.92 -15.83
N LYS A 64 -12.81 29.00 -15.33
CA LYS A 64 -12.13 29.99 -14.51
C LYS A 64 -12.31 29.62 -13.05
N VAL A 65 -11.20 29.55 -12.34
CA VAL A 65 -11.16 29.34 -10.89
C VAL A 65 -11.08 30.71 -10.22
N HIS A 66 -12.11 31.08 -9.47
CA HIS A 66 -12.09 32.29 -8.67
C HIS A 66 -11.73 31.93 -7.24
N ALA A 67 -10.51 32.27 -6.81
CA ALA A 67 -10.07 32.10 -5.44
C ALA A 67 -10.22 33.42 -4.68
N THR A 68 -11.13 33.47 -3.72
CA THR A 68 -11.29 34.62 -2.83
C THR A 68 -10.62 34.30 -1.50
N LYS A 69 -9.66 35.13 -1.08
CA LYS A 69 -9.06 35.03 0.25
C LYS A 69 -10.15 35.36 1.28
N VAL A 70 -10.63 34.35 1.98
CA VAL A 70 -11.58 34.50 3.09
C VAL A 70 -10.73 34.62 4.33
N GLY A 71 -10.40 35.85 4.73
CA GLY A 71 -9.47 36.11 5.83
C GLY A 71 -9.94 35.48 7.14
N GLU A 72 -9.46 34.27 7.44
CA GLU A 72 -9.59 33.61 8.72
C GLU A 72 -8.19 33.28 9.25
N LYS A 73 -7.98 33.57 10.53
CA LYS A 73 -6.82 33.07 11.27
C LYS A 73 -6.85 31.53 11.23
N LEU A 74 -5.66 30.91 11.24
CA LEU A 74 -5.50 29.49 11.51
C LEU A 74 -6.44 29.06 12.65
N PRO A 75 -7.14 27.92 12.53
CA PRO A 75 -7.88 27.41 13.65
C PRO A 75 -6.90 27.21 14.81
N SER A 76 -7.23 27.77 15.97
CA SER A 76 -6.43 27.60 17.18
C SER A 76 -6.41 26.15 17.65
N GLN A 77 -7.34 25.34 17.15
CA GLN A 77 -7.48 23.91 17.45
C GLN A 77 -7.39 23.10 16.15
N ILE A 78 -6.52 22.10 16.14
CA ILE A 78 -6.38 21.12 15.04
C ILE A 78 -6.35 19.71 15.63
N TYR A 79 -6.52 18.70 14.79
CA TYR A 79 -6.62 17.30 15.23
C TYR A 79 -5.54 16.45 14.59
N VAL A 80 -5.03 15.47 15.32
CA VAL A 80 -4.09 14.47 14.79
C VAL A 80 -4.82 13.53 13.81
N LYS A 81 -4.39 13.50 12.54
CA LYS A 81 -4.91 12.55 11.52
C LYS A 81 -4.07 11.29 11.34
N SER A 82 -2.87 11.22 11.91
CA SER A 82 -2.06 10.00 11.88
C SER A 82 -2.74 8.88 12.68
N ILE A 83 -3.08 7.76 12.03
CA ILE A 83 -3.79 6.61 12.61
C ILE A 83 -3.02 6.04 13.82
N PHE A 84 -1.69 6.03 13.77
CA PHE A 84 -0.84 5.54 14.87
C PHE A 84 -0.56 6.62 15.93
N GLY A 85 -1.22 7.77 15.83
CA GLY A 85 -0.88 8.96 16.58
C GLY A 85 0.47 9.54 16.14
N ILE A 86 1.00 10.43 16.97
CA ILE A 86 2.34 11.00 16.81
C ILE A 86 3.15 10.56 18.02
N ASN A 87 4.26 9.88 17.77
CA ASN A 87 5.21 9.52 18.82
C ASN A 87 6.40 10.47 18.73
N SER A 88 6.64 11.21 19.81
CA SER A 88 7.85 12.01 20.00
C SER A 88 8.58 11.50 21.23
N ASP A 89 9.87 11.79 21.35
CA ASP A 89 10.68 11.38 22.51
C ASP A 89 10.10 11.86 23.86
N LYS A 90 9.24 12.87 23.84
CA LYS A 90 8.65 13.50 25.03
C LYS A 90 7.23 13.02 25.32
N ILE A 91 6.46 12.73 24.28
CA ILE A 91 5.02 12.51 24.41
C ILE A 91 4.43 11.77 23.21
N GLN A 92 3.42 10.96 23.50
CA GLN A 92 2.58 10.29 22.53
C GLN A 92 1.25 11.03 22.41
N ILE A 93 0.89 11.44 21.19
CA ILE A 93 -0.38 12.11 20.89
C ILE A 93 -1.27 11.15 20.09
N PRO A 94 -2.35 10.60 20.69
CA PRO A 94 -3.23 9.66 20.00
C PRO A 94 -3.95 10.25 18.77
N TYR A 95 -4.36 9.37 17.85
CA TYR A 95 -5.23 9.72 16.72
C TYR A 95 -6.50 10.46 17.17
N GLY A 96 -6.93 11.43 16.38
CA GLY A 96 -8.15 12.21 16.60
C GLY A 96 -8.09 13.14 17.82
N LYS A 97 -6.95 13.24 18.50
CA LYS A 97 -6.77 14.18 19.62
C LYS A 97 -6.63 15.59 19.10
N GLU A 98 -7.32 16.48 19.79
CA GLU A 98 -7.24 17.92 19.61
C GLU A 98 -5.93 18.45 20.22
N VAL A 99 -5.27 19.35 19.50
CA VAL A 99 -4.08 20.07 19.94
C VAL A 99 -4.24 21.55 19.63
N THR A 100 -3.56 22.40 20.39
CA THR A 100 -3.58 23.84 20.14
C THR A 100 -2.48 24.20 19.15
N LEU A 101 -2.84 24.83 18.03
CA LEU A 101 -1.85 25.35 17.08
C LEU A 101 -1.33 26.70 17.56
N ILE A 102 -0.02 26.79 17.81
CA ILE A 102 0.66 28.03 18.23
C ILE A 102 1.11 28.80 16.99
N SER A 103 1.86 28.16 16.11
CA SER A 103 2.36 28.77 14.88
C SER A 103 2.67 27.71 13.82
N SER A 104 2.89 28.16 12.59
CA SER A 104 3.49 27.37 11.52
C SER A 104 4.91 27.86 11.25
N ASN A 105 5.76 26.99 10.71
CA ASN A 105 7.07 27.36 10.18
C ASN A 105 7.39 26.45 8.99
N LYS A 106 8.02 27.00 7.94
CA LYS A 106 8.50 26.23 6.80
C LYS A 106 9.99 25.94 6.96
N LYS A 107 10.35 24.65 6.95
CA LYS A 107 11.75 24.20 6.95
C LYS A 107 12.03 23.47 5.65
N LYS A 108 12.88 24.06 4.81
CA LYS A 108 13.14 23.59 3.43
C LYS A 108 11.82 23.55 2.62
N SER A 109 11.46 22.39 2.09
CA SER A 109 10.22 22.15 1.33
C SER A 109 9.07 21.63 2.20
N GLU A 110 9.26 21.48 3.51
CA GLU A 110 8.27 20.89 4.41
C GLU A 110 7.67 21.93 5.36
N LEU A 111 6.40 21.75 5.70
CA LEU A 111 5.68 22.59 6.65
C LEU A 111 5.62 21.91 8.03
N TYR A 112 5.95 22.67 9.06
CA TYR A 112 5.92 22.26 10.46
C TYR A 112 4.93 23.15 11.23
N PHE A 113 4.28 22.55 12.22
CA PHE A 113 3.42 23.20 13.19
C PHE A 113 4.08 23.16 14.56
N ASN A 114 4.16 24.33 15.20
CA ASN A 114 4.38 24.43 16.63
C ASN A 114 3.03 24.28 17.31
N ILE A 115 2.86 23.21 18.09
CA ILE A 115 1.61 22.87 18.76
C ILE A 115 1.82 22.76 20.27
N SER A 116 0.77 23.04 21.04
CA SER A 116 0.69 22.75 22.48
C SER A 116 -0.21 21.54 22.72
N TYR A 117 0.31 20.56 23.45
CA TYR A 117 -0.44 19.40 23.91
C TYR A 117 0.01 19.02 25.33
N GLN A 118 -0.92 18.91 26.28
CA GLN A 118 -0.63 18.63 27.69
C GLN A 118 0.45 19.55 28.31
N ASN A 119 0.38 20.86 28.01
CA ASN A 119 1.35 21.88 28.43
C ASN A 119 2.78 21.66 27.89
N GLN A 120 2.95 20.85 26.84
CA GLN A 120 4.21 20.69 26.13
C GLN A 120 4.11 21.32 24.74
N GLU A 121 5.11 22.11 24.39
CA GLU A 121 5.26 22.65 23.03
C GLU A 121 6.12 21.70 22.18
N LEU A 122 5.61 21.36 21.01
CA LEU A 122 6.25 20.43 20.08
C LEU A 122 6.23 21.03 18.67
N GLU A 123 7.28 20.78 17.92
CA GLU A 123 7.35 21.10 16.50
C GLU A 123 7.19 19.81 15.69
N LEU A 124 6.11 19.70 14.94
CA LEU A 124 5.71 18.47 14.24
C LEU A 124 5.32 18.77 12.78
N LYS A 125 5.52 17.82 11.87
CA LYS A 125 5.14 18.00 10.47
C LYS A 125 3.63 18.25 10.33
N ALA A 126 3.27 19.26 9.55
CA ALA A 126 1.88 19.68 9.34
C ALA A 126 1.00 18.56 8.72
N ILE A 127 1.61 17.65 7.95
CA ILE A 127 0.93 16.49 7.35
C ILE A 127 0.28 15.56 8.38
N ASN A 128 0.63 15.67 9.67
CA ASN A 128 0.02 14.85 10.72
C ASN A 128 -1.29 15.43 11.27
N PHE A 129 -1.73 16.59 10.79
CA PHE A 129 -2.87 17.30 11.35
C PHE A 129 -3.96 17.63 10.32
N THR A 130 -5.16 17.91 10.83
CA THR A 130 -6.33 18.34 10.07
C THR A 130 -7.13 19.36 10.90
N PRO A 131 -7.76 20.36 10.27
CA PRO A 131 -8.62 21.31 10.97
C PRO A 131 -9.93 20.69 11.48
N LYS A 132 -10.37 19.58 10.89
CA LYS A 132 -11.60 18.87 11.27
C LYS A 132 -11.24 17.58 11.97
N LYS A 133 -11.96 17.25 13.05
CA LYS A 133 -11.78 15.97 13.75
C LYS A 133 -11.90 14.83 12.73
N PRO A 134 -10.84 14.03 12.53
CA PRO A 134 -10.86 13.00 11.51
C PRO A 134 -11.80 11.87 11.97
N GLU A 135 -12.63 11.41 11.04
CA GLU A 135 -13.49 10.27 11.25
C GLU A 135 -12.82 9.03 10.71
N LEU A 136 -12.98 7.92 11.42
CA LEU A 136 -12.48 6.62 10.99
C LEU A 136 -13.57 5.60 11.27
N TYR A 137 -13.76 4.68 10.34
CA TYR A 137 -14.79 3.66 10.38
C TYR A 137 -14.15 2.30 10.30
N TYR A 138 -14.80 1.28 10.87
CA TYR A 138 -14.40 -0.12 10.72
C TYR A 138 -15.44 -0.89 9.89
N PHE A 139 -15.00 -1.97 9.27
CA PHE A 139 -15.85 -2.98 8.64
C PHE A 139 -15.33 -4.39 8.95
N VAL A 140 -16.17 -5.25 9.54
CA VAL A 140 -15.77 -6.60 9.95
C VAL A 140 -15.72 -7.56 8.76
N THR A 141 -14.52 -8.08 8.46
CA THR A 141 -14.27 -8.99 7.34
C THR A 141 -14.27 -10.47 7.72
N THR A 142 -14.40 -10.79 9.01
CA THR A 142 -14.39 -12.18 9.47
C THR A 142 -15.78 -12.78 9.44
N ARG A 143 -15.97 -13.87 8.67
CA ARG A 143 -17.27 -14.57 8.56
C ARG A 143 -17.81 -15.09 9.90
N SER A 144 -16.91 -15.44 10.82
CA SER A 144 -17.25 -15.85 12.20
C SER A 144 -17.64 -14.68 13.12
N GLY A 145 -17.54 -13.44 12.63
CA GLY A 145 -17.69 -12.22 13.42
C GLY A 145 -16.45 -11.90 14.26
N LEU A 146 -16.49 -10.75 14.93
CA LEU A 146 -15.36 -10.19 15.67
C LEU A 146 -15.73 -9.91 17.13
N ASN A 147 -14.93 -10.40 18.07
CA ASN A 147 -15.19 -10.18 19.49
C ASN A 147 -14.94 -8.71 19.89
N LEU A 148 -15.98 -8.05 20.40
CA LEU A 148 -15.92 -6.76 21.09
C LEU A 148 -15.55 -7.00 22.57
N ARG A 149 -14.53 -6.30 23.07
CA ARG A 149 -13.99 -6.51 24.43
C ARG A 149 -14.03 -5.25 25.28
N GLU A 150 -13.98 -5.40 26.61
CA GLU A 150 -13.98 -4.29 27.56
C GLU A 150 -12.70 -3.44 27.49
N GLY A 151 -11.58 -4.00 27.01
CA GLY A 151 -10.30 -3.32 26.86
C GLY A 151 -9.48 -3.86 25.70
N PRO A 152 -8.34 -3.21 25.37
CA PRO A 152 -7.40 -3.71 24.38
C PRO A 152 -6.69 -4.96 24.94
N GLY A 153 -6.92 -6.12 24.33
CA GLY A 153 -6.25 -7.38 24.70
C GLY A 153 -7.14 -8.61 24.56
N ILE A 154 -6.53 -9.76 24.27
CA ILE A 154 -7.23 -11.06 24.16
C ILE A 154 -7.69 -11.62 25.51
N ASP A 155 -7.06 -11.16 26.59
CA ASP A 155 -7.36 -11.45 27.99
C ASP A 155 -8.55 -10.66 28.52
N LYS A 156 -8.92 -9.56 27.85
CA LYS A 156 -10.02 -8.70 28.28
C LYS A 156 -11.37 -9.37 28.04
N LYS A 157 -12.29 -9.19 29.00
CA LYS A 157 -13.63 -9.78 28.96
C LYS A 157 -14.34 -9.42 27.65
N LYS A 158 -14.92 -10.44 27.03
CA LYS A 158 -15.76 -10.30 25.84
C LYS A 158 -17.11 -9.69 26.23
N ILE A 159 -17.51 -8.62 25.54
CA ILE A 159 -18.82 -7.98 25.66
C ILE A 159 -19.83 -8.69 24.74
N VAL A 160 -19.49 -8.81 23.45
CA VAL A 160 -20.32 -9.44 22.41
C VAL A 160 -19.44 -9.87 21.23
N THR A 161 -19.97 -10.67 20.31
CA THR A 161 -19.40 -10.84 18.96
C THR A 161 -20.15 -9.93 17.99
N LEU A 162 -19.44 -9.02 17.34
CA LEU A 162 -19.94 -8.24 16.22
C LEU A 162 -20.12 -9.16 15.00
N PRO A 163 -21.26 -9.13 14.31
CA PRO A 163 -21.50 -9.94 13.11
C PRO A 163 -20.52 -9.63 11.96
N TYR A 164 -20.41 -10.56 11.01
CA TYR A 164 -19.78 -10.30 9.71
C TYR A 164 -20.44 -9.08 9.03
N GLN A 165 -19.65 -8.25 8.35
CA GLN A 165 -20.08 -7.01 7.68
C GLN A 165 -20.66 -5.92 8.60
N SER A 166 -20.59 -6.11 9.93
CA SER A 166 -20.88 -5.01 10.85
C SER A 166 -19.84 -3.91 10.69
N ASN A 167 -20.30 -2.67 10.78
CA ASN A 167 -19.47 -1.49 10.61
C ASN A 167 -19.88 -0.38 11.58
N GLY A 168 -19.07 0.66 11.66
CA GLY A 168 -19.36 1.83 12.49
C GLY A 168 -18.12 2.67 12.76
N PRO A 169 -18.25 3.72 13.59
CA PRO A 169 -17.14 4.63 13.86
C PRO A 169 -16.13 4.04 14.86
N ILE A 170 -14.86 4.33 14.60
CA ILE A 170 -13.72 4.17 15.49
C ILE A 170 -13.52 5.49 16.25
N SER A 171 -13.57 5.40 17.57
CA SER A 171 -13.47 6.55 18.47
C SER A 171 -12.09 6.75 19.09
N GLU A 172 -11.30 5.68 19.18
CA GLU A 172 -9.98 5.67 19.81
C GLU A 172 -9.15 4.52 19.25
N ILE A 173 -7.83 4.70 19.17
CA ILE A 173 -6.87 3.69 18.74
C ILE A 173 -5.82 3.54 19.84
N GLU A 174 -5.54 2.29 20.20
CA GLU A 174 -4.37 1.92 20.99
C GLU A 174 -3.17 1.90 20.03
N PRO A 175 -2.22 2.84 20.14
CA PRO A 175 -1.15 3.00 19.17
C PRO A 175 -0.15 1.82 19.13
N LYS A 176 -0.18 0.93 20.13
CA LYS A 176 0.63 -0.27 20.14
C LYS A 176 0.15 -1.30 19.11
N LEU A 177 1.10 -1.83 18.33
CA LEU A 177 0.86 -2.96 17.44
C LEU A 177 0.93 -4.30 18.20
N PHE A 178 0.07 -5.23 17.81
CA PHE A 178 -0.02 -6.58 18.35
C PHE A 178 -0.08 -7.59 17.18
N ASN A 179 0.46 -8.78 17.42
CA ASN A 179 0.25 -9.93 16.55
C ASN A 179 -0.74 -10.89 17.21
N ILE A 180 -1.89 -11.13 16.57
CA ILE A 180 -2.92 -12.04 17.06
C ILE A 180 -3.29 -12.97 15.91
N GLN A 181 -3.10 -14.29 16.11
CA GLN A 181 -3.38 -15.33 15.11
C GLN A 181 -2.67 -15.05 13.77
N GLY A 182 -1.41 -14.63 13.82
CA GLY A 182 -0.60 -14.35 12.64
C GLY A 182 -0.95 -13.02 11.93
N LYS A 183 -1.92 -12.26 12.43
CA LYS A 183 -2.28 -10.95 11.88
C LYS A 183 -1.73 -9.83 12.75
N ASN A 184 -1.05 -8.87 12.12
CA ASN A 184 -0.62 -7.64 12.76
C ASN A 184 -1.75 -6.62 12.76
N GLY A 185 -1.88 -5.86 13.85
CA GLY A 185 -2.89 -4.82 13.97
C GLY A 185 -2.80 -4.07 15.29
N PHE A 186 -3.73 -3.16 15.52
CA PHE A 186 -3.89 -2.39 16.75
C PHE A 186 -5.27 -2.67 17.36
N TRP A 187 -5.50 -2.22 18.59
CA TRP A 187 -6.84 -2.25 19.16
C TRP A 187 -7.56 -0.94 18.86
N ALA A 188 -8.78 -1.04 18.36
CA ALA A 188 -9.64 0.10 18.02
C ALA A 188 -10.87 0.08 18.92
N LYS A 189 -11.17 1.21 19.56
CA LYS A 189 -12.39 1.37 20.35
C LYS A 189 -13.51 1.82 19.45
N VAL A 190 -14.55 1.01 19.36
CA VAL A 190 -15.67 1.21 18.46
C VAL A 190 -16.98 1.34 19.21
N ARG A 191 -17.95 1.98 18.56
CA ARG A 191 -19.35 1.96 18.97
C ARG A 191 -20.14 1.16 17.93
N ASN A 192 -20.85 0.14 18.39
CA ASN A 192 -21.80 -0.62 17.59
C ASN A 192 -23.15 -0.59 18.33
N GLU A 193 -24.13 0.10 17.76
CA GLU A 193 -25.42 0.36 18.40
C GLU A 193 -25.24 0.94 19.82
N ASN A 194 -25.69 0.22 20.85
CA ASN A 194 -25.64 0.60 22.26
C ASN A 194 -24.40 0.05 22.99
N LYS A 195 -23.45 -0.58 22.28
CA LYS A 195 -22.27 -1.21 22.86
C LYS A 195 -21.00 -0.45 22.46
N VAL A 196 -20.16 -0.19 23.45
CA VAL A 196 -18.84 0.41 23.26
C VAL A 196 -17.80 -0.58 23.76
N GLY A 197 -16.76 -0.80 22.98
CA GLY A 197 -15.67 -1.70 23.36
C GLY A 197 -14.54 -1.69 22.34
N TRP A 198 -13.61 -2.63 22.50
CA TRP A 198 -12.40 -2.72 21.70
C TRP A 198 -12.44 -3.92 20.78
N ILE A 199 -12.03 -3.72 19.53
CA ILE A 199 -11.85 -4.74 18.50
C ILE A 199 -10.41 -4.73 17.99
N PHE A 200 -9.93 -5.85 17.46
CA PHE A 200 -8.59 -5.95 16.91
C PHE A 200 -8.58 -5.65 15.41
N SER A 201 -7.71 -4.74 14.98
CA SER A 201 -7.71 -4.19 13.63
C SER A 201 -7.33 -5.20 12.55
N GLY A 202 -6.62 -6.29 12.91
CA GLY A 202 -6.26 -7.35 11.97
C GLY A 202 -7.45 -8.10 11.37
N PHE A 203 -8.67 -7.90 11.88
CA PHE A 203 -9.90 -8.55 11.42
C PHE A 203 -10.96 -7.58 10.88
N ILE A 204 -10.55 -6.35 10.57
CA ILE A 204 -11.40 -5.31 9.98
C ILE A 204 -10.70 -4.61 8.83
N LEU A 205 -11.48 -3.92 8.01
CA LEU A 205 -11.02 -2.83 7.16
C LEU A 205 -11.29 -1.49 7.83
N THR A 206 -10.53 -0.46 7.47
CA THR A 206 -10.73 0.90 7.97
C THR A 206 -10.86 1.91 6.84
N SER A 207 -11.78 2.88 6.99
CA SER A 207 -12.03 3.94 6.00
C SER A 207 -12.28 5.28 6.69
N THR A 208 -11.96 6.39 6.03
CA THR A 208 -12.21 7.76 6.50
C THR A 208 -13.61 8.27 6.17
N ASN A 209 -14.35 7.61 5.27
CA ASN A 209 -15.68 8.05 4.81
C ASN A 209 -16.83 7.11 5.22
N GLY A 210 -16.52 5.90 5.70
CA GLY A 210 -17.52 4.92 6.12
C GLY A 210 -18.36 4.31 4.99
N ASP A 211 -18.02 4.60 3.73
CA ASP A 211 -18.66 4.02 2.57
C ASP A 211 -18.05 2.65 2.26
N TRP A 212 -18.87 1.61 2.35
CA TRP A 212 -18.47 0.22 2.15
C TRP A 212 -19.18 -0.42 0.95
N GLU A 213 -20.03 0.32 0.22
CA GLU A 213 -20.83 -0.23 -0.89
C GLU A 213 -19.92 -0.77 -2.00
N GLU A 214 -18.88 -0.01 -2.38
CA GLU A 214 -17.90 -0.43 -3.39
C GLU A 214 -17.22 -1.76 -3.02
N TYR A 215 -16.89 -1.95 -1.73
CA TYR A 215 -16.26 -3.18 -1.25
C TYR A 215 -17.24 -4.37 -1.34
N LEU A 216 -18.49 -4.16 -0.93
CA LEU A 216 -19.53 -5.18 -0.98
C LEU A 216 -19.90 -5.58 -2.41
N GLU A 217 -19.82 -4.65 -3.37
CA GLU A 217 -20.04 -4.93 -4.79
C GLU A 217 -18.91 -5.76 -5.39
N LYS A 218 -17.65 -5.44 -5.07
CA LYS A 218 -16.49 -6.23 -5.50
C LYS A 218 -16.55 -7.67 -5.01
N GLU A 219 -16.85 -7.87 -3.72
CA GLU A 219 -16.99 -9.21 -3.14
C GLU A 219 -18.13 -10.00 -3.80
N LYS A 220 -19.22 -9.34 -4.23
CA LYS A 220 -20.30 -10.00 -4.98
C LYS A 220 -19.86 -10.39 -6.39
N SER A 221 -19.16 -9.51 -7.11
CA SER A 221 -18.69 -9.77 -8.47
C SER A 221 -17.65 -10.89 -8.54
N GLU A 222 -16.76 -10.97 -7.55
CA GLU A 222 -15.74 -12.03 -7.46
C GLU A 222 -16.36 -13.41 -7.12
N ASN A 223 -17.55 -13.43 -6.52
CA ASN A 223 -18.31 -14.66 -6.24
C ASN A 223 -19.32 -15.02 -7.34
N SER A 224 -19.44 -14.23 -8.41
CA SER A 224 -20.37 -14.46 -9.53
C SER A 224 -19.62 -14.51 -10.87
N GLY A 225 -18.99 -15.65 -11.19
CA GLY A 225 -18.24 -15.83 -12.45
C GLY A 225 -19.08 -15.75 -13.74
N GLY A 226 -18.40 -15.38 -14.83
CA GLY A 226 -18.80 -15.66 -16.23
C GLY A 226 -19.10 -14.44 -17.12
N ALA A 227 -18.18 -14.12 -18.04
CA ALA A 227 -18.48 -13.37 -19.27
C ALA A 227 -17.57 -13.84 -20.42
N GLU A 228 -18.17 -14.47 -21.44
CA GLU A 228 -17.52 -15.06 -22.62
C GLU A 228 -17.09 -14.00 -23.65
N ASN A 229 -15.89 -14.11 -24.24
CA ASN A 229 -15.54 -13.46 -25.51
C ASN A 229 -14.59 -14.33 -26.35
N ASN A 230 -15.07 -14.82 -27.50
CA ASN A 230 -14.32 -15.65 -28.46
C ASN A 230 -13.39 -14.83 -29.36
N ILE A 231 -12.08 -15.13 -29.40
CA ILE A 231 -11.17 -14.73 -30.49
C ILE A 231 -10.15 -15.86 -30.78
N SER A 232 -10.09 -16.29 -32.04
CA SER A 232 -9.21 -17.34 -32.58
C SER A 232 -7.77 -16.88 -32.79
N GLY A 233 -6.81 -17.78 -32.54
CA GLY A 233 -5.36 -17.51 -32.57
C GLY A 233 -4.68 -17.70 -33.92
N ASP A 234 -3.50 -17.10 -34.03
CA ASP A 234 -2.40 -17.48 -34.93
C ASP A 234 -1.05 -17.01 -34.32
N ASP A 235 0.02 -17.74 -34.67
CA ASP A 235 1.37 -17.77 -34.09
C ASP A 235 2.15 -16.44 -34.09
N TYR A 236 2.93 -16.19 -33.02
CA TYR A 236 3.88 -15.07 -32.93
C TYR A 236 5.28 -15.48 -32.44
N HIS A 237 6.29 -15.12 -33.24
CA HIS A 237 7.70 -15.03 -32.85
C HIS A 237 7.97 -13.69 -32.13
N PHE A 238 8.81 -13.69 -31.10
CA PHE A 238 9.15 -12.51 -30.29
C PHE A 238 10.36 -11.74 -30.85
N GLU A 239 10.20 -10.45 -31.09
CA GLU A 239 11.26 -9.46 -31.36
C GLU A 239 11.40 -8.47 -30.16
N PRO A 240 12.55 -7.78 -30.00
CA PRO A 240 12.90 -7.05 -28.77
C PRO A 240 12.14 -5.73 -28.55
N TYR A 241 11.84 -5.43 -27.29
CA TYR A 241 11.02 -4.32 -26.80
C TYR A 241 11.76 -2.96 -26.69
N SER A 242 11.02 -1.86 -26.89
CA SER A 242 11.39 -0.47 -26.57
C SER A 242 10.41 0.10 -25.53
N LEU A 243 10.92 0.69 -24.45
CA LEU A 243 10.11 1.36 -23.42
C LEU A 243 10.27 2.88 -23.55
N GLU A 244 9.24 3.56 -24.03
CA GLU A 244 9.13 5.01 -23.96
C GLU A 244 8.05 5.37 -22.94
N GLY A 245 8.43 5.95 -21.79
CA GLY A 245 7.49 6.36 -20.75
C GLY A 245 7.94 7.67 -20.10
N LYS A 246 7.01 8.60 -19.91
CA LYS A 246 7.21 9.80 -19.07
C LYS A 246 6.89 9.43 -17.62
N SER A 247 7.84 9.64 -16.72
CA SER A 247 7.64 9.54 -15.27
C SER A 247 6.69 10.67 -14.84
N GLU A 248 5.44 10.37 -14.50
CA GLU A 248 4.45 11.42 -14.18
C GLU A 248 4.46 11.84 -12.70
N ASP A 249 4.81 10.97 -11.75
CA ASP A 249 4.97 11.34 -10.34
C ASP A 249 5.87 10.34 -9.59
N SER A 250 6.75 10.85 -8.74
CA SER A 250 7.57 10.03 -7.83
C SER A 250 7.20 10.34 -6.37
N THR A 251 6.75 9.35 -5.62
CA THR A 251 6.50 9.49 -4.18
C THR A 251 7.62 8.81 -3.41
N GLU A 252 8.27 9.53 -2.51
CA GLU A 252 9.22 8.91 -1.58
C GLU A 252 8.44 8.07 -0.57
N VAL A 253 8.51 6.74 -0.71
CA VAL A 253 7.71 5.80 0.09
C VAL A 253 8.42 5.51 1.41
N ASN A 254 9.75 5.46 1.41
CA ASN A 254 10.52 5.20 2.61
C ASN A 254 12.00 5.59 2.45
N SER A 255 12.71 5.67 3.58
CA SER A 255 14.18 5.67 3.61
C SER A 255 14.65 4.52 4.50
N PHE A 256 15.56 3.70 3.98
CA PHE A 256 16.21 2.66 4.77
C PHE A 256 17.71 2.97 4.84
N LYS A 257 18.20 3.31 6.04
CA LYS A 257 19.56 3.79 6.24
C LYS A 257 19.90 4.95 5.30
N ASN A 258 20.81 4.74 4.37
CA ASN A 258 21.25 5.71 3.39
C ASN A 258 20.53 5.59 2.03
N TYR A 259 19.60 4.63 1.89
CA TYR A 259 18.84 4.41 0.66
C TYR A 259 17.58 5.28 0.65
N LYS A 260 17.38 5.99 -0.47
CA LYS A 260 16.11 6.64 -0.79
C LYS A 260 15.27 5.70 -1.63
N ILE A 261 14.06 5.39 -1.19
CA ILE A 261 13.13 4.51 -1.91
C ILE A 261 11.94 5.34 -2.38
N SER A 262 11.77 5.43 -3.69
CA SER A 262 10.65 6.14 -4.31
C SER A 262 9.84 5.19 -5.20
N GLU A 263 8.53 5.32 -5.14
CA GLU A 263 7.59 4.69 -6.07
C GLU A 263 7.32 5.66 -7.21
N HIS A 264 7.31 5.12 -8.43
CA HIS A 264 7.04 5.81 -9.68
C HIS A 264 5.94 5.06 -10.40
N ILE A 265 5.04 5.79 -11.04
CA ILE A 265 4.00 5.19 -11.89
C ILE A 265 4.36 5.54 -13.34
N PHE A 266 4.51 4.52 -14.18
CA PHE A 266 4.76 4.71 -15.61
C PHE A 266 3.64 4.07 -16.42
N GLU A 267 3.21 4.75 -17.47
CA GLU A 267 2.37 4.16 -18.51
C GLU A 267 3.26 3.35 -19.47
N ALA A 268 2.99 2.04 -19.61
CA ALA A 268 3.72 1.21 -20.54
C ALA A 268 2.89 1.01 -21.81
N LYS A 269 3.36 1.60 -22.92
CA LYS A 269 2.82 1.33 -24.25
C LYS A 269 3.63 0.23 -24.92
N LEU A 270 2.93 -0.81 -25.37
CA LEU A 270 3.49 -1.78 -26.31
C LEU A 270 3.12 -1.35 -27.72
N GLU A 271 4.10 -0.77 -28.42
CA GLU A 271 4.03 -0.59 -29.86
C GLU A 271 4.46 -1.90 -30.52
N HIS A 272 3.48 -2.69 -30.97
CA HIS A 272 3.72 -3.75 -31.94
C HIS A 272 3.17 -3.28 -33.29
N GLU A 273 3.85 -3.57 -34.40
CA GLU A 273 3.49 -3.10 -35.76
C GLU A 273 2.04 -3.43 -36.21
N LYS A 274 1.33 -4.28 -35.46
CA LYS A 274 0.00 -4.78 -35.80
C LYS A 274 -1.06 -4.55 -34.73
N TYR A 275 -0.66 -4.30 -33.48
CA TYR A 275 -1.59 -4.10 -32.37
C TYR A 275 -0.97 -3.14 -31.34
N GLU A 276 -1.65 -2.04 -31.07
CA GLU A 276 -1.36 -1.21 -29.89
C GLU A 276 -2.06 -1.88 -28.71
N LYS A 277 -1.28 -2.58 -27.87
CA LYS A 277 -1.83 -3.21 -26.65
C LYS A 277 -1.45 -2.35 -25.46
N ASP A 278 -2.42 -1.62 -24.95
CA ASP A 278 -2.26 -0.87 -23.70
C ASP A 278 -2.07 -1.86 -22.55
N CYS A 279 -0.92 -1.79 -21.89
CA CYS A 279 -0.60 -2.63 -20.74
C CYS A 279 -0.94 -1.95 -19.41
N GLY A 280 -1.60 -0.79 -19.47
CA GLY A 280 -2.01 -0.04 -18.31
C GLY A 280 -0.84 0.61 -17.57
N LEU A 281 -1.17 1.18 -16.41
CA LEU A 281 -0.19 1.76 -15.50
C LEU A 281 0.59 0.66 -14.80
N LYS A 282 1.91 0.80 -14.82
CA LYS A 282 2.85 -0.06 -14.11
C LYS A 282 3.53 0.75 -13.00
N ASN A 283 3.72 0.12 -11.85
CA ASN A 283 4.42 0.72 -10.73
C ASN A 283 5.88 0.29 -10.76
N TYR A 284 6.77 1.23 -10.45
CA TYR A 284 8.20 1.06 -10.47
C TYR A 284 8.78 1.56 -9.18
N LEU A 285 9.64 0.77 -8.56
CA LEU A 285 10.35 1.17 -7.37
C LEU A 285 11.75 1.62 -7.81
N SER A 286 12.09 2.86 -7.49
CA SER A 286 13.47 3.33 -7.56
C SER A 286 14.11 3.25 -6.19
N ILE A 287 15.31 2.68 -6.11
CA ILE A 287 16.12 2.65 -4.91
C ILE A 287 17.44 3.32 -5.23
N GLN A 288 17.70 4.46 -4.58
CA GLN A 288 18.89 5.24 -4.79
C GLN A 288 19.81 5.12 -3.57
N SER A 289 21.01 4.57 -3.78
CA SER A 289 22.11 4.67 -2.81
C SER A 289 22.77 6.07 -2.90
N PRO A 290 23.42 6.57 -1.85
CA PRO A 290 24.15 7.82 -1.95
C PRO A 290 25.33 7.68 -2.90
N GLY A 291 25.32 8.46 -3.97
CA GLY A 291 26.45 8.54 -4.91
C GLY A 291 26.40 7.59 -6.11
N GLU A 292 25.36 6.76 -6.25
CA GLU A 292 25.17 5.92 -7.44
C GLU A 292 23.84 6.22 -8.15
N SER A 293 23.78 5.87 -9.44
CA SER A 293 22.55 5.82 -10.23
C SER A 293 21.58 4.81 -9.61
N GLY A 294 20.36 5.26 -9.27
CA GLY A 294 19.36 4.42 -8.60
C GLY A 294 18.93 3.21 -9.44
N LEU A 295 18.62 2.11 -8.77
CA LEU A 295 18.03 0.92 -9.37
C LEU A 295 16.53 1.15 -9.56
N ILE A 296 16.04 1.15 -10.80
CA ILE A 296 14.61 1.20 -11.12
C ILE A 296 14.13 -0.21 -11.47
N MET A 297 13.06 -0.67 -10.85
CA MET A 297 12.46 -1.96 -11.17
C MET A 297 10.94 -1.88 -11.20
N GLU A 298 10.34 -2.53 -12.19
CA GLU A 298 8.90 -2.78 -12.24
C GLU A 298 8.45 -3.69 -11.09
N TYR A 299 7.30 -3.40 -10.49
CA TYR A 299 6.64 -4.25 -9.50
C TYR A 299 5.12 -4.20 -9.58
N ASP A 300 4.50 -5.25 -9.06
CA ASP A 300 3.05 -5.39 -8.98
C ASP A 300 2.49 -4.75 -7.70
N MET A 301 1.34 -4.08 -7.80
CA MET A 301 0.70 -3.26 -6.75
C MET A 301 0.36 -4.01 -5.45
N ASN A 302 0.42 -5.34 -5.49
CA ASN A 302 0.09 -6.19 -4.35
C ASN A 302 1.21 -6.27 -3.28
N VAL A 303 2.38 -5.64 -3.51
CA VAL A 303 3.43 -5.51 -2.49
C VAL A 303 3.15 -4.32 -1.55
N LYS A 304 2.06 -4.40 -0.77
CA LYS A 304 1.74 -3.41 0.29
C LYS A 304 2.24 -3.85 1.68
N ASN A 305 3.45 -4.40 1.78
CA ASN A 305 4.03 -4.71 3.09
C ASN A 305 5.22 -3.80 3.45
N PRO A 306 4.99 -2.62 4.04
CA PRO A 306 6.05 -1.70 4.47
C PRO A 306 7.03 -2.30 5.50
N GLN A 307 6.71 -3.44 6.12
CA GLN A 307 7.62 -4.10 7.08
C GLN A 307 8.86 -4.69 6.40
N SER A 308 8.77 -5.14 5.14
CA SER A 308 9.96 -5.66 4.45
C SER A 308 11.02 -4.56 4.34
N ILE A 309 10.59 -3.34 4.02
CA ILE A 309 11.50 -2.21 3.79
C ILE A 309 12.25 -1.83 5.07
N SER A 310 11.61 -1.94 6.24
CA SER A 310 12.24 -1.62 7.52
C SER A 310 13.27 -2.64 8.01
N SER A 311 13.24 -3.89 7.54
CA SER A 311 14.28 -4.88 7.83
C SER A 311 15.41 -4.90 6.79
N GLY A 312 15.34 -4.02 5.79
CA GLY A 312 16.31 -3.95 4.71
C GLY A 312 16.02 -4.93 3.59
N TYR A 313 14.76 -5.33 3.37
CA TYR A 313 14.38 -6.22 2.27
C TYR A 313 13.22 -5.65 1.45
N ILE A 314 13.25 -5.85 0.15
CA ILE A 314 12.09 -5.56 -0.70
C ILE A 314 11.82 -6.80 -1.52
N PHE A 315 10.69 -7.43 -1.24
CA PHE A 315 10.28 -8.63 -1.93
C PHE A 315 9.38 -8.28 -3.10
N PHE A 316 9.73 -8.80 -4.27
CA PHE A 316 8.94 -8.69 -5.49
C PHE A 316 8.53 -10.10 -5.87
N SER A 317 7.30 -10.47 -5.52
CA SER A 317 6.66 -11.68 -6.04
C SER A 317 5.75 -11.26 -7.17
N GLY A 318 6.04 -11.73 -8.37
CA GLY A 318 5.22 -11.50 -9.55
C GLY A 318 4.91 -12.83 -10.20
N ARG A 319 3.86 -13.51 -9.73
CA ARG A 319 3.25 -14.62 -10.47
C ARG A 319 1.73 -14.49 -10.44
N PRO A 320 1.12 -13.78 -11.39
CA PRO A 320 -0.21 -14.17 -11.82
C PRO A 320 -0.12 -15.56 -12.46
N CYS A 321 -0.93 -16.50 -11.98
CA CYS A 321 -1.31 -17.65 -12.79
C CYS A 321 -2.26 -17.12 -13.88
N GLY A 322 -1.71 -16.73 -15.03
CA GLY A 322 -2.52 -16.28 -16.17
C GLY A 322 -1.81 -15.24 -17.04
N CYS A 323 -1.73 -15.55 -18.35
CA CYS A 323 -1.24 -14.74 -19.48
C CYS A 323 0.28 -14.67 -19.74
N CYS A 324 0.63 -14.85 -21.02
CA CYS A 324 1.97 -14.74 -21.63
C CYS A 324 2.51 -13.30 -21.71
N CYS A 325 2.40 -12.52 -20.63
CA CYS A 325 3.27 -11.36 -20.46
C CYS A 325 4.49 -11.83 -19.69
N ALA A 326 5.71 -11.47 -20.11
CA ALA A 326 6.92 -11.78 -19.37
C ALA A 326 6.79 -11.22 -17.94
N THR A 327 6.37 -12.08 -17.00
CA THR A 327 6.30 -11.70 -15.60
C THR A 327 7.74 -11.66 -15.12
N SER A 328 8.12 -10.53 -14.52
CA SER A 328 9.42 -10.40 -13.92
C SER A 328 9.52 -11.49 -12.86
N GLY A 329 10.38 -12.50 -13.11
CA GLY A 329 10.57 -13.59 -12.16
C GLY A 329 10.80 -13.07 -10.74
N ASP A 330 10.38 -13.85 -9.75
CA ASP A 330 10.43 -13.46 -8.35
C ASP A 330 11.84 -12.91 -8.00
N LYS A 331 11.86 -11.65 -7.52
CA LYS A 331 13.07 -10.91 -7.17
C LYS A 331 13.03 -10.57 -5.70
N ILE A 332 14.13 -10.82 -5.01
CA ILE A 332 14.33 -10.31 -3.65
C ILE A 332 15.41 -9.26 -3.73
N LEU A 333 15.14 -8.05 -3.27
CA LEU A 333 16.18 -7.09 -3.00
C LEU A 333 16.52 -7.14 -1.52
N ALA A 334 17.79 -7.31 -1.20
CA ALA A 334 18.31 -7.06 0.14
C ALA A 334 19.12 -5.75 0.12
N LEU A 335 18.70 -4.80 0.93
CA LEU A 335 19.36 -3.53 1.21
C LEU A 335 20.29 -3.71 2.41
N SER A 336 21.59 -3.55 2.19
CA SER A 336 22.62 -3.67 3.22
C SER A 336 23.49 -2.41 3.28
N ASP A 337 24.39 -2.31 4.26
CA ASP A 337 25.37 -1.21 4.27
C ASP A 337 26.36 -1.26 3.09
N SER A 338 26.52 -2.44 2.50
CA SER A 338 27.47 -2.72 1.41
C SER A 338 26.86 -2.68 0.01
N GLY A 339 25.55 -2.42 -0.12
CA GLY A 339 24.89 -2.35 -1.42
C GLY A 339 23.48 -2.95 -1.47
N ILE A 340 22.91 -2.89 -2.67
CA ILE A 340 21.65 -3.54 -3.03
C ILE A 340 21.97 -4.91 -3.63
N TYR A 341 21.56 -5.98 -2.97
CA TYR A 341 21.69 -7.33 -3.50
C TYR A 341 20.40 -7.74 -4.20
N LYS A 342 20.49 -8.03 -5.50
CA LYS A 342 19.37 -8.52 -6.30
C LYS A 342 19.42 -10.04 -6.41
N LEU A 343 18.48 -10.71 -5.77
CA LEU A 343 18.27 -12.14 -5.87
C LEU A 343 17.22 -12.42 -6.94
N ASN A 344 17.64 -12.76 -8.15
CA ASN A 344 16.75 -13.45 -9.08
C ASN A 344 16.67 -14.92 -8.62
N TYR A 345 15.46 -15.43 -8.37
CA TYR A 345 15.26 -16.86 -8.15
C TYR A 345 14.12 -17.35 -9.04
N THR A 346 14.39 -17.36 -10.34
CA THR A 346 13.58 -18.14 -11.27
C THR A 346 14.05 -19.59 -11.19
N ASP A 347 13.22 -20.46 -10.60
CA ASP A 347 13.34 -21.87 -10.93
C ASP A 347 12.96 -22.00 -12.40
N SER A 348 13.95 -22.23 -13.26
CA SER A 348 13.73 -22.43 -14.69
C SER A 348 12.99 -23.74 -15.00
N SER A 349 12.63 -24.49 -13.96
CA SER A 349 11.97 -25.81 -14.03
C SER A 349 10.44 -25.76 -13.96
N ILE A 350 9.81 -24.60 -13.77
CA ILE A 350 8.34 -24.47 -13.78
C ILE A 350 7.94 -23.40 -14.79
N ALA A 351 8.17 -23.71 -16.07
CA ALA A 351 7.51 -23.04 -17.18
C ALA A 351 6.55 -24.03 -17.81
N GLU A 352 5.31 -24.05 -17.34
CA GLU A 352 4.21 -24.63 -18.11
C GLU A 352 3.04 -23.65 -18.14
N CYS A 353 2.75 -23.18 -19.35
CA CYS A 353 1.53 -22.47 -19.71
C CYS A 353 0.72 -23.36 -20.65
N LYS A 354 -0.59 -23.47 -20.40
CA LYS A 354 -1.72 -23.78 -21.30
C LYS A 354 -2.95 -23.90 -20.39
N THR A 355 -4.14 -23.32 -20.60
CA THR A 355 -4.81 -22.59 -21.69
C THR A 355 -5.69 -21.47 -21.08
N TYR A 356 -6.37 -20.73 -21.97
CA TYR A 356 -7.12 -19.48 -21.76
C TYR A 356 -8.16 -19.50 -20.63
N GLU A 357 -8.31 -18.32 -20.00
CA GLU A 357 -9.29 -17.97 -18.95
C GLU A 357 -9.34 -18.91 -17.74
N VAL A 358 -8.36 -18.74 -16.86
CA VAL A 358 -8.44 -19.28 -15.50
C VAL A 358 -8.93 -18.16 -14.59
N GLU A 359 -9.98 -18.40 -13.80
CA GLU A 359 -10.32 -17.55 -12.66
C GLU A 359 -9.05 -17.33 -11.82
N PHE A 360 -8.73 -16.07 -11.52
CA PHE A 360 -7.52 -15.71 -10.77
C PHE A 360 -7.60 -16.31 -9.36
N LEU A 361 -7.00 -17.48 -9.16
CA LEU A 361 -6.64 -17.96 -7.84
C LEU A 361 -5.42 -17.16 -7.39
N GLU A 362 -5.65 -16.10 -6.61
CA GLU A 362 -4.60 -15.42 -5.86
C GLU A 362 -4.04 -16.36 -4.80
N ALA A 363 -3.10 -17.19 -5.22
CA ALA A 363 -2.41 -18.12 -4.36
C ALA A 363 -1.27 -17.33 -3.65
N ILE A 364 -1.60 -16.69 -2.52
CA ILE A 364 -0.60 -15.96 -1.72
C ILE A 364 0.40 -16.99 -1.18
N SER A 365 1.57 -17.08 -1.81
CA SER A 365 2.67 -17.84 -1.22
C SER A 365 3.17 -17.08 0.01
N ALA A 366 3.03 -17.68 1.20
CA ALA A 366 3.66 -17.14 2.39
C ALA A 366 5.18 -17.28 2.24
N VAL A 367 5.91 -16.17 2.41
CA VAL A 367 7.38 -16.16 2.35
C VAL A 367 7.90 -15.56 3.66
N ASP A 368 8.63 -16.35 4.44
CA ASP A 368 9.43 -15.90 5.57
C ASP A 368 10.90 -15.80 5.09
N ILE A 369 11.50 -14.62 5.24
CA ILE A 369 12.87 -14.34 4.79
C ILE A 369 13.63 -13.85 6.00
N ARG A 370 14.81 -14.42 6.24
CA ARG A 370 15.66 -14.06 7.38
C ARG A 370 17.10 -13.97 6.97
N ILE A 371 17.87 -13.09 7.60
CA ILE A 371 19.32 -13.06 7.45
C ILE A 371 20.02 -13.33 8.77
N HIS A 372 20.96 -14.26 8.73
CA HIS A 372 21.80 -14.56 9.87
C HIS A 372 22.87 -13.46 10.05
N PRO A 373 22.83 -12.66 11.12
CA PRO A 373 23.63 -11.43 11.25
C PRO A 373 25.14 -11.69 11.29
N LYS A 374 25.56 -12.86 11.78
CA LYS A 374 26.99 -13.23 11.91
C LYS A 374 27.54 -14.10 10.78
N LYS A 375 26.67 -14.78 10.04
CA LYS A 375 27.08 -15.81 9.07
C LYS A 375 26.92 -15.36 7.63
N ASN A 376 26.26 -14.21 7.41
CA ASN A 376 25.90 -13.72 6.09
C ASN A 376 25.15 -14.80 5.28
N ILE A 377 24.19 -15.46 5.93
CA ILE A 377 23.34 -16.44 5.28
C ILE A 377 21.94 -15.85 5.16
N LEU A 378 21.42 -15.81 3.94
CA LEU A 378 20.03 -15.51 3.63
C LEU A 378 19.25 -16.81 3.63
N PHE A 379 18.20 -16.85 4.43
CA PHE A 379 17.24 -17.93 4.45
C PHE A 379 15.92 -17.49 3.84
N ILE A 380 15.31 -18.36 3.05
CA ILE A 380 13.97 -18.16 2.48
C ILE A 380 13.17 -19.41 2.76
N ASN A 381 12.06 -19.28 3.48
CA ASN A 381 11.09 -20.35 3.70
C ASN A 381 9.78 -19.94 3.04
N ARG A 382 9.40 -20.65 1.97
CA ARG A 382 8.23 -20.34 1.14
C ARG A 382 7.24 -21.49 1.19
N GLU A 383 5.96 -21.17 1.28
CA GLU A 383 4.87 -22.13 1.07
C GLU A 383 4.25 -21.87 -0.30
N VAL A 384 4.36 -22.83 -1.22
CA VAL A 384 3.85 -22.77 -2.58
C VAL A 384 2.61 -23.67 -2.68
N PRO A 385 1.45 -23.15 -3.09
CA PRO A 385 0.26 -23.96 -3.25
C PRO A 385 0.42 -24.98 -4.37
N ILE A 386 -0.11 -26.18 -4.17
CA ILE A 386 -0.18 -27.23 -5.20
C ILE A 386 -1.53 -27.07 -5.89
N CYS A 387 -1.52 -26.74 -7.18
CA CYS A 387 -2.72 -26.69 -7.99
C CYS A 387 -2.88 -28.02 -8.74
N ILE A 388 -4.03 -28.67 -8.58
CA ILE A 388 -4.39 -29.87 -9.35
C ILE A 388 -5.49 -29.51 -10.32
N LYS A 389 -5.36 -30.00 -11.56
CA LYS A 389 -6.41 -29.89 -12.56
C LYS A 389 -7.60 -30.76 -12.16
N LYS A 390 -8.78 -30.16 -12.03
CA LYS A 390 -10.03 -30.92 -11.87
C LYS A 390 -10.39 -31.57 -13.22
N GLU A 391 -10.69 -32.86 -13.21
CA GLU A 391 -11.17 -33.61 -14.38
C GLU A 391 -12.62 -33.27 -14.80
N GLU A 392 -13.19 -32.17 -14.32
CA GLU A 392 -14.55 -31.77 -14.69
C GLU A 392 -14.56 -31.27 -16.15
N ASN A 393 -15.13 -32.08 -17.05
CA ASN A 393 -15.40 -31.75 -18.47
C ASN A 393 -16.47 -30.63 -18.57
N THR A 394 -16.13 -29.41 -18.17
CA THR A 394 -16.96 -28.23 -18.38
C THR A 394 -16.36 -27.35 -19.46
N GLY A 395 -16.37 -27.82 -20.71
CA GLY A 395 -15.93 -27.03 -21.88
C GLY A 395 -14.43 -26.75 -21.94
N ASP A 396 -14.05 -25.73 -22.73
CA ASP A 396 -12.65 -25.37 -23.07
C ASP A 396 -11.81 -24.80 -21.91
N TYR A 397 -12.35 -24.78 -20.69
CA TYR A 397 -11.69 -24.19 -19.52
C TYR A 397 -11.15 -25.26 -18.58
N GLU A 398 -9.85 -25.21 -18.33
CA GLU A 398 -9.22 -26.04 -17.31
C GLU A 398 -9.44 -25.43 -15.92
N LYS A 399 -10.24 -26.08 -15.08
CA LYS A 399 -10.38 -25.70 -13.68
C LYS A 399 -9.22 -26.27 -12.86
N PHE A 400 -8.58 -25.43 -12.07
CA PHE A 400 -7.59 -25.84 -11.08
C PHE A 400 -8.17 -25.69 -9.68
N GLU A 401 -7.92 -26.67 -8.81
CA GLU A 401 -8.22 -26.59 -7.39
C GLU A 401 -6.92 -26.65 -6.58
N MET A 402 -6.86 -25.89 -5.49
CA MET A 402 -5.76 -25.99 -4.54
C MET A 402 -5.85 -27.30 -3.79
N ASN A 403 -4.88 -28.20 -4.00
CA ASN A 403 -4.74 -29.43 -3.23
C ASN A 403 -3.52 -29.36 -2.31
N GLY A 404 -3.60 -28.48 -1.33
CA GLY A 404 -2.55 -28.27 -0.33
C GLY A 404 -1.42 -27.38 -0.81
N SER A 405 -0.26 -27.53 -0.19
CA SER A 405 0.92 -26.70 -0.40
C SER A 405 2.20 -27.51 -0.20
N LYS A 406 3.26 -27.12 -0.90
CA LYS A 406 4.63 -27.56 -0.67
C LYS A 406 5.42 -26.45 0.00
N LYS A 407 6.27 -26.81 0.97
CA LYS A 407 7.21 -25.86 1.56
C LYS A 407 8.55 -25.99 0.88
N TYR A 408 9.20 -24.87 0.66
CA TYR A 408 10.54 -24.80 0.10
C TYR A 408 11.40 -23.96 1.02
N PHE A 409 12.51 -24.54 1.44
CA PHE A 409 13.53 -23.86 2.20
C PHE A 409 14.78 -23.66 1.33
N TYR A 410 15.29 -22.44 1.32
CA TYR A 410 16.53 -22.07 0.64
C TYR A 410 17.49 -21.42 1.62
N ALA A 411 18.76 -21.82 1.56
CA ALA A 411 19.86 -21.15 2.26
C ALA A 411 20.89 -20.66 1.25
N PHE A 412 21.21 -19.37 1.30
CA PHE A 412 22.21 -18.74 0.43
C PHE A 412 23.30 -18.09 1.26
N LYS A 413 24.56 -18.40 0.96
CA LYS A 413 25.69 -17.64 1.49
C LYS A 413 25.85 -16.36 0.68
N LEU A 414 25.84 -15.23 1.37
CA LEU A 414 26.09 -13.92 0.80
C LEU A 414 27.60 -13.64 0.88
N LYS A 415 28.22 -13.38 -0.27
CA LYS A 415 29.60 -12.87 -0.31
C LYS A 415 29.56 -11.38 0.01
N THR A 416 30.40 -10.91 0.93
CA THR A 416 30.42 -9.51 1.39
C THR A 416 30.71 -8.52 0.25
N ASP A 417 31.47 -8.96 -0.76
CA ASP A 417 32.08 -8.06 -1.75
C ASP A 417 31.48 -8.25 -3.16
N SER A 418 30.45 -9.09 -3.32
CA SER A 418 29.86 -9.36 -4.63
C SER A 418 28.39 -9.76 -4.53
N ILE A 419 27.63 -9.51 -5.61
CA ILE A 419 26.23 -9.97 -5.76
C ILE A 419 26.16 -11.51 -5.90
N GLU A 420 27.29 -12.19 -6.05
CA GLU A 420 27.32 -13.64 -6.15
C GLU A 420 26.87 -14.32 -4.87
N LYS A 421 25.95 -15.27 -5.04
CA LYS A 421 25.45 -16.16 -4.00
C LYS A 421 25.98 -17.56 -4.23
N GLU A 422 26.33 -18.22 -3.15
CA GLU A 422 26.51 -19.66 -3.15
C GLU A 422 25.24 -20.28 -2.54
N MET A 423 24.48 -21.01 -3.35
CA MET A 423 23.34 -21.77 -2.84
C MET A 423 23.89 -22.89 -1.97
N LEU A 424 23.60 -22.82 -0.68
CA LEU A 424 24.07 -23.81 0.30
C LEU A 424 23.13 -25.01 0.35
N GLU A 425 21.82 -24.78 0.22
CA GLU A 425 20.82 -25.84 0.23
C GLU A 425 19.48 -25.39 -0.35
N VAL A 426 18.78 -26.38 -0.93
CA VAL A 426 17.36 -26.38 -1.23
C VAL A 426 16.73 -27.61 -0.59
N SER A 427 15.60 -27.45 0.09
CA SER A 427 14.83 -28.55 0.70
C SER A 427 13.35 -28.37 0.40
N GLU A 428 12.67 -29.43 -0.05
CA GLU A 428 11.23 -29.42 -0.40
C GLU A 428 10.29 -29.70 0.80
N ASP A 429 10.75 -29.41 2.02
CA ASP A 429 10.06 -29.75 3.26
C ASP A 429 10.26 -28.64 4.32
N GLU A 430 9.98 -28.95 5.58
CA GLU A 430 10.33 -28.07 6.72
C GLU A 430 11.81 -27.65 6.72
N ILE A 431 12.11 -26.61 7.48
CA ILE A 431 13.47 -26.08 7.66
C ILE A 431 14.39 -27.24 8.11
N PRO A 432 15.44 -27.58 7.34
CA PRO A 432 16.33 -28.68 7.69
C PRO A 432 16.91 -28.51 9.09
N GLN A 433 17.00 -29.60 9.86
CA GLN A 433 17.45 -29.55 11.26
C GLN A 433 18.80 -28.85 11.45
N LYS A 434 19.72 -28.98 10.47
CA LYS A 434 21.03 -28.30 10.51
C LYS A 434 20.93 -26.78 10.43
N TRP A 435 19.86 -26.23 9.83
CA TRP A 435 19.61 -24.80 9.72
C TRP A 435 18.64 -24.27 10.76
N LYS A 436 17.92 -25.13 11.49
CA LYS A 436 16.88 -24.70 12.42
C LYS A 436 17.37 -23.68 13.45
N LYS A 437 18.52 -23.94 14.07
CA LYS A 437 19.16 -23.01 15.01
C LYS A 437 19.54 -21.69 14.35
N ASP A 438 20.17 -21.75 13.18
CA ASP A 438 20.60 -20.56 12.44
C ASP A 438 19.42 -19.72 11.94
N TRP A 439 18.32 -20.37 11.57
CA TRP A 439 17.06 -19.75 11.21
C TRP A 439 16.38 -19.05 12.38
N GLU A 440 16.40 -19.67 13.57
CA GLU A 440 15.87 -19.10 14.81
C GLU A 440 16.73 -17.91 15.30
N GLU A 441 18.04 -17.94 15.06
CA GLU A 441 18.97 -16.84 15.36
C GLU A 441 18.96 -15.73 14.31
N ALA A 442 18.48 -16.01 13.08
CA ALA A 442 18.35 -15.03 12.02
C ALA A 442 17.20 -14.05 12.33
N GLY A 443 17.50 -12.75 12.20
CA GLY A 443 16.51 -11.69 12.41
C GLY A 443 15.53 -11.59 11.22
N LEU A 444 14.30 -11.14 11.52
CA LEU A 444 13.32 -10.69 10.53
C LEU A 444 13.74 -9.36 9.88
#